data_AF-A0AAW6RT18-F1
#
_entry.id   AF-A0AAW6RT18-F1
#
_cell.length_a   1.000
_cell.length_b   1.000
_cell.length_c   1.000
_cell.angle_alpha   90.00
_cell.angle_beta   90.00
_cell.angle_gamma   90.00
#
_symmetry.space_group_name_H-M   'P 1'
#
loop_
_entity.id
_entity.type
_entity.pdbx_description
1 polymer ?
#
loop_
_entity_poly.entity_id
_entity_poly.type
_entity_poly.pdbx_seq_one_letter_code
_entity_poly.pdbx_strand_id
1 'polypeptide(L)'
;MISKNYFSALIVALTLPDICCSMDNENRWTSGAKYAEWFKKYVGHHYISHIGSDQVETTFLSGEECFALRCSYLHKGTNNIEDEKIIKDYESKSVKIEFMAEMNSDCLKLNNILLLKLEAFCYRIIEGVNNWLQDSKGNSRITSHMREIPKIHTEGFSPIPGVFIGG
;
A
#
# COMPACT_ATOMS: atom_id res chain seq x y z
N MET A 1 11.25 16.60 -9.90
CA MET A 1 10.10 15.68 -9.76
C MET A 1 9.91 14.73 -10.94
N ILE A 2 10.64 14.88 -12.05
CA ILE A 2 10.58 13.96 -13.20
C ILE A 2 11.85 13.12 -13.17
N SER A 3 11.75 11.81 -12.96
CA SER A 3 12.75 10.89 -13.51
C SER A 3 12.31 9.42 -13.62
N LYS A 4 11.42 8.88 -12.77
CA LYS A 4 11.07 7.44 -12.83
C LYS A 4 9.64 7.06 -12.38
N ASN A 5 8.68 7.99 -12.43
CA ASN A 5 7.29 7.77 -11.99
C ASN A 5 7.13 7.19 -10.57
N TYR A 6 8.11 7.42 -9.70
CA TYR A 6 8.15 6.90 -8.33
C TYR A 6 6.94 7.30 -7.49
N PHE A 7 6.53 8.56 -7.59
CA PHE A 7 5.35 9.05 -6.89
C PHE A 7 4.09 8.28 -7.32
N SER A 8 3.91 8.05 -8.62
CA SER A 8 2.80 7.27 -9.17
C SER A 8 2.85 5.82 -8.70
N ALA A 9 4.02 5.19 -8.72
CA ALA A 9 4.19 3.82 -8.24
C ALA A 9 3.82 3.68 -6.75
N LEU A 10 4.24 4.63 -5.91
CA LEU A 10 3.92 4.64 -4.49
C LEU A 10 2.43 4.89 -4.23
N ILE A 11 1.79 5.82 -4.97
CA ILE A 11 0.34 6.03 -4.87
C ILE A 11 -0.41 4.73 -5.19
N VAL A 12 -0.04 4.05 -6.28
CA VAL A 12 -0.68 2.79 -6.66
C VAL A 12 -0.44 1.73 -5.58
N ALA A 13 0.80 1.55 -5.14
CA ALA A 13 1.12 0.59 -4.07
C ALA A 13 0.32 0.88 -2.79
N LEU A 14 0.25 2.13 -2.34
CA LEU A 14 -0.46 2.49 -1.11
C LEU A 14 -1.98 2.34 -1.21
N THR A 15 -2.56 2.37 -2.43
CA THR A 15 -4.02 2.22 -2.64
C THR A 15 -4.48 0.78 -2.84
N LEU A 16 -3.61 -0.11 -3.31
CA LEU A 16 -3.96 -1.52 -3.54
C LEU A 16 -4.57 -2.24 -2.32
N PRO A 17 -4.04 -2.09 -1.09
CA PRO A 17 -4.65 -2.71 0.08
C PRO A 17 -6.09 -2.24 0.36
N ASP A 18 -6.40 -0.96 0.12
CA ASP A 18 -7.77 -0.44 0.24
C ASP A 18 -8.72 -1.09 -0.78
N ILE A 19 -8.23 -1.30 -2.01
CA ILE A 19 -8.99 -1.96 -3.08
C ILE A 19 -9.31 -3.40 -2.68
N CYS A 20 -8.31 -4.15 -2.18
CA CYS A 20 -8.51 -5.52 -1.67
C CYS A 20 -9.51 -5.54 -0.50
N CYS A 21 -9.34 -4.67 0.49
CA CYS A 21 -10.26 -4.56 1.63
C CYS A 21 -11.70 -4.23 1.19
N SER A 22 -11.85 -3.36 0.19
CA SER A 22 -13.15 -3.03 -0.39
C SER A 22 -13.80 -4.26 -1.04
N MET A 23 -13.04 -5.08 -1.76
CA MET A 23 -13.55 -6.29 -2.40
C MET A 23 -13.99 -7.36 -1.40
N ASP A 24 -13.33 -7.46 -0.25
CA ASP A 24 -13.69 -8.41 0.81
C ASP A 24 -15.03 -8.08 1.49
N ASN A 25 -15.43 -6.81 1.48
CA ASN A 25 -16.60 -6.29 2.19
C ASN A 25 -17.84 -6.17 1.30
N GLU A 26 -19.00 -6.61 1.82
CA GLU A 26 -20.28 -6.60 1.10
C GLU A 26 -20.70 -5.20 0.63
N ASN A 27 -20.48 -4.19 1.45
CA ASN A 27 -20.82 -2.80 1.13
C ASN A 27 -19.64 -2.01 0.52
N ARG A 28 -18.56 -2.70 0.10
CA ARG A 28 -17.34 -2.09 -0.43
C ARG A 28 -16.62 -1.11 0.51
N TRP A 29 -16.98 -1.10 1.80
CA TRP A 29 -16.44 -0.16 2.77
C TRP A 29 -15.12 -0.63 3.38
N THR A 30 -14.10 0.23 3.29
CA THR A 30 -12.78 0.07 3.93
C THR A 30 -12.65 0.97 5.17
N SER A 31 -11.69 0.66 6.03
CA SER A 31 -11.30 1.49 7.18
C SER A 31 -9.82 1.33 7.44
N GLY A 32 -9.21 2.24 8.21
CA GLY A 32 -7.81 2.13 8.59
C GLY A 32 -7.47 0.81 9.31
N ALA A 33 -8.38 0.32 10.15
CA ALA A 33 -8.20 -0.97 10.81
C ALA A 33 -8.20 -2.13 9.81
N LYS A 34 -9.10 -2.13 8.82
CA LYS A 34 -9.14 -3.16 7.77
C LYS A 34 -7.88 -3.14 6.91
N TYR A 35 -7.42 -1.95 6.55
CA TYR A 35 -6.16 -1.77 5.83
C TYR A 35 -4.99 -2.34 6.64
N ALA A 36 -4.88 -1.96 7.93
CA ALA A 36 -3.80 -2.40 8.79
C ALA A 36 -3.77 -3.92 8.95
N GLU A 37 -4.94 -4.55 9.15
CA GLU A 37 -5.07 -6.01 9.24
C GLU A 37 -4.75 -6.71 7.91
N TRP A 38 -5.18 -6.15 6.77
CA TRP A 38 -4.81 -6.67 5.46
C TRP A 38 -3.29 -6.61 5.27
N PHE A 39 -2.67 -5.48 5.59
CA PHE A 39 -1.22 -5.30 5.46
C PHE A 39 -0.47 -6.28 6.38
N LYS A 40 -0.88 -6.37 7.65
CA LYS A 40 -0.31 -7.31 8.62
C LYS A 40 -0.38 -8.75 8.11
N LYS A 41 -1.52 -9.17 7.55
CA LYS A 41 -1.73 -10.52 7.04
C LYS A 41 -0.86 -10.83 5.82
N TYR A 42 -0.85 -9.95 4.82
CA TYR A 42 -0.29 -10.29 3.50
C TYR A 42 1.12 -9.75 3.25
N VAL A 43 1.57 -8.75 4.01
CA VAL A 43 2.81 -8.00 3.75
C VAL A 43 3.70 -7.87 4.99
N GLY A 44 3.11 -7.78 6.19
CA GLY A 44 3.80 -7.40 7.43
C GLY A 44 5.03 -8.25 7.76
N HIS A 45 5.02 -9.54 7.41
CA HIS A 45 6.12 -10.46 7.65
C HIS A 45 7.46 -10.04 7.00
N HIS A 46 7.43 -9.23 5.93
CA HIS A 46 8.66 -8.69 5.31
C HIS A 46 9.33 -7.59 6.14
N TYR A 47 8.62 -7.03 7.12
CA TYR A 47 9.07 -5.93 7.96
C TYR A 47 9.28 -6.35 9.41
N ILE A 48 9.45 -7.65 9.65
CA ILE A 48 9.78 -8.22 10.95
C ILE A 48 11.19 -8.82 10.86
N SER A 49 12.06 -8.53 11.82
CA SER A 49 13.39 -9.14 11.92
C SER A 49 13.81 -9.32 13.37
N HIS A 50 14.73 -10.26 13.62
CA HIS A 50 15.27 -10.52 14.95
C HIS A 50 16.64 -9.85 15.07
N ILE A 51 16.77 -8.88 15.97
CA ILE A 51 17.95 -8.00 16.06
C ILE A 51 18.75 -8.29 17.33
N GLY A 52 20.08 -8.21 17.21
CA GLY A 52 21.01 -8.36 18.33
C GLY A 52 21.30 -9.82 18.71
N SER A 53 22.15 -10.00 19.72
CA SER A 53 22.47 -11.32 20.28
C SER A 53 21.23 -12.03 20.81
N ASP A 54 20.30 -11.25 21.35
CA ASP A 54 19.14 -11.75 22.07
C ASP A 54 17.95 -12.04 21.13
N GLN A 55 18.14 -11.83 19.82
CA GLN A 55 17.14 -12.11 18.78
C GLN A 55 15.80 -11.43 19.08
N VAL A 56 15.82 -10.17 19.47
CA VAL A 56 14.59 -9.43 19.78
C VAL A 56 13.81 -9.19 18.49
N GLU A 57 12.60 -9.75 18.42
CA GLU A 57 11.68 -9.51 17.31
C GLU A 57 11.36 -8.01 17.23
N THR A 58 11.65 -7.41 16.09
CA THR A 58 11.48 -5.99 15.82
C THR A 58 10.64 -5.82 14.57
N THR A 59 9.51 -5.11 14.71
CA THR A 59 8.67 -4.68 13.58
C THR A 59 9.15 -3.31 13.10
N PHE A 60 9.59 -3.23 11.85
CA PHE A 60 10.05 -1.99 11.21
C PHE A 60 8.89 -1.15 10.68
N LEU A 61 7.86 -1.78 10.13
CA LEU A 61 6.67 -1.15 9.56
C LEU A 61 5.42 -1.94 9.94
N SER A 62 4.57 -1.36 10.78
CA SER A 62 3.26 -1.94 11.11
C SER A 62 2.20 -1.62 10.04
N GLY A 63 1.07 -2.33 10.09
CA GLY A 63 -0.07 -2.03 9.23
C GLY A 63 -0.67 -0.64 9.50
N GLU A 64 -0.66 -0.21 10.76
CA GLU A 64 -1.10 1.11 11.20
C GLU A 64 -0.18 2.21 10.69
N GLU A 65 1.15 2.01 10.77
CA GLU A 65 2.14 2.93 10.20
C GLU A 65 2.01 3.01 8.67
N CYS A 66 1.76 1.88 7.99
CA CYS A 66 1.53 1.88 6.54
C CYS A 66 0.22 2.59 6.17
N PHE A 67 -0.85 2.42 6.95
CA PHE A 67 -2.09 3.16 6.74
C PHE A 67 -1.90 4.66 7.00
N ALA A 68 -1.18 5.01 8.06
CA ALA A 68 -0.82 6.40 8.36
C ALA A 68 -0.03 7.02 7.20
N LEU A 69 0.95 6.30 6.66
CA LEU A 69 1.69 6.71 5.47
C LEU A 69 0.78 6.93 4.27
N ARG A 70 -0.13 5.99 3.99
CA ARG A 70 -1.13 6.14 2.93
C ARG A 70 -1.93 7.42 3.10
N CYS A 71 -2.40 7.72 4.31
CA CYS A 71 -3.18 8.95 4.58
C CYS A 71 -2.35 10.22 4.35
N SER A 72 -1.15 10.28 4.92
CA SER A 72 -0.25 11.42 4.74
C SER A 72 0.17 11.62 3.28
N TYR A 73 0.50 10.54 2.58
CA TYR A 73 1.00 10.62 1.21
C TYR A 73 -0.09 11.02 0.22
N LEU A 74 -1.29 10.44 0.34
CA LEU A 74 -2.39 10.67 -0.61
C LEU A 74 -3.18 11.94 -0.34
N HIS A 75 -3.43 12.29 0.92
CA HIS A 75 -4.33 13.41 1.27
C HIS A 75 -3.59 14.68 1.68
N LYS A 76 -2.36 14.54 2.19
CA LYS A 76 -1.57 15.66 2.69
C LYS A 76 -0.32 15.93 1.85
N GLY A 77 0.02 15.05 0.91
CA GLY A 77 1.23 15.17 0.09
C GLY A 77 2.54 15.15 0.88
N THR A 78 2.53 14.53 2.07
CA THR A 78 3.66 14.47 2.99
C THR A 78 3.97 13.03 3.36
N ASN A 79 5.18 12.80 3.85
CA ASN A 79 5.62 11.52 4.38
C ASN A 79 5.89 11.56 5.89
N ASN A 80 5.52 12.67 6.53
CA ASN A 80 5.37 12.76 7.99
C ASN A 80 4.02 12.12 8.38
N ILE A 81 4.06 11.17 9.32
CA ILE A 81 2.88 10.41 9.77
C ILE A 81 2.52 10.68 11.24
N GLU A 82 3.27 11.54 11.93
CA GLU A 82 3.14 11.79 13.38
C GLU A 82 1.73 12.20 13.82
N ASP A 83 1.05 13.00 12.98
CA ASP A 83 -0.30 13.52 13.25
C ASP A 83 -1.42 12.50 12.93
N GLU A 84 -1.07 11.31 12.44
CA GLU A 84 -2.07 10.30 12.09
C GLU A 84 -2.63 9.61 13.33
N LYS A 85 -3.96 9.70 13.48
CA LYS A 85 -4.67 9.23 14.69
C LYS A 85 -4.46 7.75 14.97
N ILE A 86 -4.32 6.93 13.92
CA ILE A 86 -4.22 5.47 14.04
C ILE A 86 -2.95 5.04 14.79
N ILE A 87 -1.89 5.85 14.78
CA ILE A 87 -0.63 5.57 15.47
C ILE A 87 -0.44 6.44 16.72
N LYS A 88 -1.46 7.17 17.19
CA LYS A 88 -1.27 8.16 18.25
C LYS A 88 -0.64 7.56 19.52
N ASP A 89 -1.08 6.37 19.90
CA ASP A 89 -0.72 5.72 21.17
C ASP A 89 0.45 4.71 21.04
N TYR A 90 1.17 4.71 19.92
CA TYR A 90 2.32 3.81 19.69
C TYR A 90 3.63 4.47 20.14
N GLU A 91 4.24 3.97 21.22
CA GLU A 91 5.45 4.59 21.81
C GLU A 91 6.69 4.53 20.90
N SER A 92 6.85 3.47 20.09
CA SER A 92 8.01 3.26 19.21
C SER A 92 7.71 3.48 17.71
N LYS A 93 6.68 4.28 17.41
CA LYS A 93 6.27 4.58 16.03
C LYS A 93 7.28 5.43 15.28
N SER A 94 7.27 5.28 13.97
CA SER A 94 7.93 6.21 13.07
C SER A 94 7.15 7.53 13.05
N VAL A 95 7.87 8.64 13.08
CA VAL A 95 7.35 9.99 12.84
C VAL A 95 7.35 10.29 11.34
N LYS A 96 8.32 9.74 10.61
CA LYS A 96 8.48 9.95 9.18
C LYS A 96 8.88 8.65 8.49
N ILE A 97 8.34 8.42 7.29
CA ILE A 97 8.74 7.31 6.43
C ILE A 97 9.27 7.86 5.12
N GLU A 98 10.53 7.62 4.79
CA GLU A 98 11.13 8.06 3.52
C GLU A 98 11.34 6.90 2.56
N PHE A 99 11.30 7.21 1.26
CA PHE A 99 11.55 6.24 0.21
C PHE A 99 12.88 6.53 -0.47
N MET A 100 13.72 5.50 -0.52
CA MET A 100 15.02 5.52 -1.17
C MET A 100 14.92 4.78 -2.50
N ALA A 101 15.33 5.43 -3.58
CA ALA A 101 15.43 4.79 -4.88
C ALA A 101 16.50 3.69 -4.89
N GLU A 102 17.61 3.92 -4.19
CA GLU A 102 18.74 3.02 -4.07
C GLU A 102 19.07 2.80 -2.60
N MET A 103 19.09 1.55 -2.16
CA MET A 103 19.47 1.12 -0.82
C MET A 103 19.84 -0.38 -0.86
N ASN A 104 20.80 -0.79 -0.05
CA ASN A 104 21.23 -2.19 0.04
C ASN A 104 20.23 -3.06 0.79
N SER A 105 19.60 -2.50 1.82
CA SER A 105 18.54 -3.15 2.61
C SER A 105 17.16 -2.76 2.08
N ASP A 106 16.16 -3.60 2.33
CA ASP A 106 14.74 -3.29 2.01
C ASP A 106 14.17 -2.22 2.95
N CYS A 107 14.59 -2.23 4.21
CA CYS A 107 14.24 -1.22 5.20
C CYS A 107 15.41 -0.93 6.16
N LEU A 108 15.40 0.27 6.73
CA LEU A 108 16.32 0.71 7.77
C LEU A 108 15.57 1.68 8.69
N LYS A 109 15.69 1.51 10.01
CA LYS A 109 15.12 2.47 10.98
C LYS A 109 16.26 3.21 11.68
N LEU A 110 16.24 4.53 11.59
CA LEU A 110 17.16 5.42 12.28
C LEU A 110 16.35 6.35 13.19
N ASN A 111 16.39 6.10 14.49
CA ASN A 111 15.50 6.75 15.47
C ASN A 111 14.03 6.56 15.06
N ASN A 112 13.28 7.66 14.92
CA ASN A 112 11.86 7.65 14.54
C ASN A 112 11.66 7.84 13.02
N ILE A 113 12.71 7.67 12.21
CA ILE A 113 12.64 7.75 10.75
C ILE A 113 12.85 6.34 10.18
N LEU A 114 11.87 5.86 9.44
CA LEU A 114 11.97 4.62 8.68
C LEU A 114 12.31 4.95 7.22
N LEU A 115 13.37 4.34 6.70
CA LEU A 115 13.72 4.38 5.28
C LEU A 115 13.29 3.07 4.64
N LEU A 116 12.57 3.16 3.53
CA LEU A 116 12.12 2.03 2.74
C LEU A 116 12.72 2.09 1.34
N LYS A 117 13.23 0.97 0.84
CA LYS A 117 13.60 0.86 -0.57
C LYS A 117 12.33 0.84 -1.41
N LEU A 118 12.20 1.82 -2.32
CA LEU A 118 10.97 2.06 -3.07
C LEU A 118 10.52 0.82 -3.86
N GLU A 119 11.45 0.24 -4.62
CA GLU A 119 11.17 -0.94 -5.45
C GLU A 119 10.73 -2.12 -4.60
N ALA A 120 11.45 -2.38 -3.50
CA ALA A 120 11.11 -3.47 -2.58
C ALA A 120 9.72 -3.27 -1.98
N PHE A 121 9.40 -2.07 -1.49
CA PHE A 121 8.07 -1.77 -0.94
C PHE A 121 6.96 -2.03 -1.97
N CYS A 122 7.08 -1.48 -3.18
CA CYS A 122 6.10 -1.71 -4.24
C CYS A 122 5.95 -3.20 -4.57
N TYR A 123 7.07 -3.93 -4.67
CA TYR A 123 7.06 -5.36 -4.93
C TYR A 123 6.36 -6.15 -3.80
N ARG A 124 6.64 -5.84 -2.53
CA ARG A 124 5.99 -6.51 -1.38
C ARG A 124 4.48 -6.28 -1.34
N ILE A 125 4.02 -5.08 -1.71
CA ILE A 125 2.58 -4.84 -1.85
C ILE A 125 1.98 -5.73 -2.97
N ILE A 126 2.61 -5.79 -4.14
CA ILE A 126 2.14 -6.61 -5.26
C ILE A 126 2.10 -8.09 -4.87
N GLU A 127 3.15 -8.57 -4.18
CA GLU A 127 3.22 -9.92 -3.61
C GLU A 127 2.05 -10.16 -2.63
N GLY A 128 1.77 -9.20 -1.74
CA GLY A 128 0.62 -9.25 -0.84
C GLY A 128 -0.73 -9.31 -1.56
N VAL A 129 -0.92 -8.53 -2.63
CA VAL A 129 -2.12 -8.60 -3.48
C VAL A 129 -2.25 -9.97 -4.13
N ASN A 130 -1.16 -10.53 -4.66
CA ASN A 130 -1.17 -11.86 -5.26
C ASN A 130 -1.54 -12.95 -4.23
N ASN A 131 -1.01 -12.86 -3.02
CA ASN A 131 -1.35 -13.78 -1.93
C ASN A 131 -2.83 -13.63 -1.54
N TRP A 132 -3.34 -12.40 -1.43
CA TRP A 132 -4.76 -12.13 -1.21
C TRP A 132 -5.65 -12.71 -2.33
N LEU A 133 -5.23 -12.60 -3.60
CA LEU A 133 -5.95 -13.19 -4.73
C LEU A 133 -6.06 -14.71 -4.62
N GLN A 134 -4.99 -15.39 -4.16
CA GLN A 134 -5.02 -16.83 -3.92
C GLN A 134 -5.93 -17.20 -2.75
N ASP A 135 -5.83 -16.49 -1.63
CA ASP A 135 -6.70 -16.68 -0.45
C ASP A 135 -8.19 -16.44 -0.79
N SER A 136 -8.45 -15.54 -1.73
CA SER A 136 -9.79 -15.16 -2.17
C SER A 136 -10.38 -16.09 -3.24
N LYS A 137 -9.61 -17.07 -3.71
CA LYS A 137 -10.02 -17.95 -4.81
C LYS A 137 -11.26 -18.75 -4.43
N GLY A 138 -12.26 -18.73 -5.31
CA GLY A 138 -13.54 -19.39 -5.08
C GLY A 138 -14.55 -18.58 -4.26
N ASN A 139 -14.16 -17.41 -3.73
CA ASN A 139 -15.11 -16.48 -3.13
C ASN A 139 -15.94 -15.80 -4.23
N SER A 140 -17.21 -16.17 -4.33
CA SER A 140 -18.12 -15.66 -5.35
C SER A 140 -18.36 -14.15 -5.24
N ARG A 141 -18.37 -13.60 -4.02
CA ARG A 141 -18.54 -12.16 -3.78
C ARG A 141 -17.34 -11.38 -4.31
N ILE A 142 -16.13 -11.80 -3.94
CA ILE A 142 -14.89 -11.16 -4.41
C ILE A 142 -14.81 -11.26 -5.94
N THR A 143 -15.15 -12.42 -6.50
CA THR A 143 -15.20 -12.63 -7.95
C THR A 143 -16.18 -11.69 -8.64
N SER A 144 -17.38 -11.49 -8.09
CA SER A 144 -18.34 -10.51 -8.61
C SER A 144 -17.79 -9.09 -8.53
N HIS A 145 -17.21 -8.71 -7.38
CA HIS A 145 -16.64 -7.38 -7.19
C HIS A 145 -15.49 -7.08 -8.14
N MET A 146 -14.66 -8.07 -8.49
CA MET A 146 -13.57 -7.93 -9.45
C MET A 146 -14.05 -7.67 -10.87
N ARG A 147 -15.22 -8.19 -11.27
CA ARG A 147 -15.77 -7.95 -12.61
C ARG A 147 -16.16 -6.49 -12.85
N GLU A 148 -16.40 -5.74 -11.78
CA GLU A 148 -16.73 -4.32 -11.80
C GLU A 148 -15.49 -3.40 -11.82
N ILE A 149 -14.28 -3.95 -11.72
CA ILE A 149 -13.04 -3.16 -11.85
C ILE A 149 -13.02 -2.52 -13.25
N PRO A 150 -12.73 -1.21 -13.35
CA PRO A 150 -12.64 -0.53 -14.64
C PRO A 150 -11.65 -1.22 -15.59
N LYS A 151 -12.08 -1.42 -16.84
CA LYS A 151 -11.23 -1.96 -17.90
C LYS A 151 -10.65 -0.82 -18.70
N ILE A 152 -9.33 -0.85 -18.90
CA ILE A 152 -8.66 0.04 -19.84
C ILE A 152 -8.75 -0.61 -21.21
N HIS A 153 -9.45 0.03 -22.13
CA HIS A 153 -9.53 -0.40 -23.53
C HIS A 153 -8.30 0.12 -24.26
N THR A 154 -7.47 -0.80 -24.76
CA THR A 154 -6.23 -0.46 -25.48
C THR A 154 -6.39 -0.52 -27.00
N GLU A 155 -7.53 -1.01 -27.48
CA GLU A 155 -7.88 -1.01 -28.90
C GLU A 155 -8.36 0.37 -29.36
N GLY A 156 -8.05 0.73 -30.60
CA GLY A 156 -8.45 2.01 -31.18
C GLY A 156 -9.96 2.09 -31.37
N PHE A 157 -10.54 3.23 -30.97
CA PHE A 157 -11.96 3.53 -31.21
C PHE A 157 -12.12 4.25 -32.56
N SER A 158 -12.99 3.72 -33.43
CA SER A 158 -13.45 4.47 -34.61
C SER A 158 -14.73 5.23 -34.27
N PRO A 159 -14.72 6.58 -34.30
CA PRO A 159 -15.89 7.36 -33.98
C PRO A 159 -17.01 7.10 -34.99
N ILE A 160 -18.18 6.72 -34.48
CA ILE A 160 -19.41 6.68 -35.27
C ILE A 160 -19.94 8.11 -35.50
N PRO A 161 -20.74 8.34 -36.56
CA PRO A 161 -21.34 9.64 -36.82
C PRO A 161 -22.09 10.18 -35.59
N GLY A 162 -21.82 11.44 -35.22
CA GLY A 162 -22.40 12.09 -34.03
C GLY A 162 -21.53 12.07 -32.77
N VAL A 163 -20.33 11.47 -32.82
CA VAL A 163 -19.35 11.56 -31.72
C VAL A 163 -18.59 12.89 -31.77
N PHE A 164 -18.58 13.62 -30.67
CA PHE A 164 -17.74 14.80 -30.49
C PHE A 164 -16.38 14.39 -29.92
N ILE A 165 -15.30 14.80 -30.59
CA ILE A 165 -13.93 14.60 -30.13
C ILE A 165 -13.50 15.88 -29.41
N GLY A 166 -13.27 15.80 -28.10
CA GLY A 166 -12.64 16.86 -27.31
C GLY A 166 -11.13 16.64 -27.25
N GLY A 167 -10.36 17.72 -27.44
CA GLY A 167 -8.90 17.76 -27.26
C GLY A 167 -8.52 18.58 -26.04
#